data_AF-A0A4Q0AU14-F1
#
_entry.id   AF-A0A4Q0AU14-F1
#
_cell.length_a   1.000
_cell.length_b   1.000
_cell.length_c   1.000
_cell.angle_alpha   90.00
_cell.angle_beta   90.00
_cell.angle_gamma   90.00
#
_symmetry.space_group_name_H-M   'P 1'
#
loop_
_entity.id
_entity.type
_entity.pdbx_description
1 polymer ?
#
loop_
_entity_poly.entity_id
_entity_poly.type
_entity_poly.pdbx_seq_one_letter_code
_entity_poly.pdbx_strand_id
1 'polypeptide(L)' 'MKKAILIMSFLVLLSGCTDDKTNQISQSVIPEANDENCTDAVFNTIKNKLERDAFKSACFHRSKFVPSPKVQW' A
#
# COMPACT_ATOMS: atom_id res chain seq x y z
N MET A 1 -30.45 -26.06 -14.37
CA MET A 1 -29.03 -26.19 -13.96
C MET A 1 -28.13 -25.30 -14.84
N LYS A 2 -28.24 -23.96 -14.75
CA LYS A 2 -27.41 -23.02 -15.54
C LYS A 2 -26.95 -21.78 -14.74
N LYS A 3 -27.55 -21.52 -13.57
CA LYS A 3 -27.22 -20.37 -12.72
C LYS A 3 -25.98 -20.57 -11.84
N ALA A 4 -25.54 -21.82 -11.65
CA ALA A 4 -24.42 -22.15 -10.78
C ALA A 4 -23.03 -21.85 -11.39
N ILE A 5 -22.95 -21.68 -12.72
CA ILE A 5 -21.66 -21.50 -13.41
C ILE A 5 -21.14 -20.06 -13.27
N LEU A 6 -22.01 -19.06 -13.08
CA LEU A 6 -21.60 -17.66 -12.97
C LEU A 6 -20.93 -17.30 -11.63
N ILE A 7 -21.17 -18.08 -10.57
CA ILE A 7 -20.63 -17.77 -9.23
C ILE A 7 -19.17 -18.23 -9.11
N MET A 8 -18.75 -19.24 -9.88
CA MET A 8 -17.38 -19.78 -9.80
C MET A 8 -16.32 -18.83 -10.38
N SER A 9 -16.67 -18.03 -11.41
CA SER A 9 -15.73 -17.11 -12.04
C SER A 9 -15.35 -15.91 -11.16
N PHE A 10 -16.17 -15.57 -10.16
CA PHE A 10 -15.90 -14.42 -9.29
C PHE A 10 -14.80 -14.71 -8.25
N LEU A 11 -14.67 -15.97 -7.79
CA LEU A 11 -13.64 -16.34 -6.82
C LEU A 11 -12.21 -16.29 -7.38
N VAL A 12 -12.03 -16.49 -8.69
CA VAL A 12 -10.70 -16.48 -9.34
C VAL A 12 -10.11 -15.06 -9.41
N LEU A 13 -10.95 -14.02 -9.38
CA LEU A 13 -10.50 -12.63 -9.35
C LEU A 13 -10.03 -12.19 -7.95
N LEU A 14 -10.46 -12.88 -6.88
CA LEU A 14 -10.05 -12.58 -5.50
C LEU A 14 -8.72 -13.26 -5.11
N SER A 15 -8.28 -14.30 -5.82
CA SER A 15 -6.94 -14.89 -5.63
C SER A 15 -5.80 -14.01 -6.16
N GLY A 16 -6.09 -12.85 -6.75
CA GLY A 16 -5.10 -11.86 -7.19
C GLY A 16 -4.70 -10.83 -6.13
N CYS A 17 -5.36 -10.81 -4.96
CA CYS A 17 -5.06 -9.88 -3.85
C CYS A 17 -4.44 -10.57 -2.62
N THR A 18 -3.97 -11.81 -2.74
CA THR A 18 -3.13 -12.43 -1.71
C THR A 18 -1.70 -12.47 -2.19
N ASP A 19 -1.08 -11.29 -2.34
CA ASP A 19 0.38 -11.18 -2.23
C ASP A 19 0.70 -11.19 -0.72
N ASP A 20 0.34 -12.29 -0.06
CA ASP A 20 0.80 -12.60 1.28
C ASP A 20 2.19 -13.21 1.11
N LYS A 21 3.12 -12.36 0.65
CA LYS A 21 4.55 -12.59 0.77
C LYS A 21 4.87 -12.61 2.25
N THR A 22 4.63 -13.78 2.82
CA THR A 22 5.47 -14.41 3.82
C THR A 22 6.92 -14.31 3.34
N ASN A 23 7.57 -13.21 3.65
CA ASN A 23 9.02 -13.06 3.67
C ASN A 23 9.38 -12.31 4.93
N GLN A 24 9.39 -13.08 6.03
CA GLN A 24 10.27 -12.79 7.15
C GLN A 24 11.72 -12.83 6.66
N ILE A 25 12.24 -11.72 6.13
CA ILE A 25 13.66 -11.61 5.78
C ILE A 25 14.16 -10.24 6.21
N SER A 26 14.87 -10.25 7.34
CA SER A 26 15.57 -9.16 8.02
C SER A 26 14.67 -8.03 8.54
N GLN A 27 14.68 -7.83 9.87
CA GLN A 27 14.24 -6.61 10.52
C GLN A 27 15.11 -5.42 10.07
N SER A 28 14.96 -4.99 8.82
CA SER A 28 15.05 -3.58 8.47
C SER A 28 13.82 -2.97 9.13
N VAL A 29 14.00 -2.38 10.32
CA VAL A 29 12.91 -1.70 11.02
C VAL A 29 12.58 -0.47 10.18
N ILE A 30 11.70 -0.64 9.19
CA ILE A 30 11.17 0.49 8.43
C ILE A 30 10.44 1.37 9.44
N PRO A 31 10.82 2.65 9.56
CA PRO A 31 10.21 3.54 10.54
C PRO A 31 8.74 3.78 10.22
N GLU A 32 7.99 4.22 11.22
CA GLU A 32 6.59 4.61 11.04
C GLU A 32 6.47 5.85 10.14
N ALA A 33 5.51 5.86 9.22
CA ALA A 33 5.26 7.00 8.33
C ALA A 33 4.54 8.13 9.09
N ASN A 34 5.30 9.04 9.69
CA ASN A 34 4.81 10.20 10.43
C ASN A 34 5.55 11.49 10.03
N ASP A 35 5.17 12.63 10.60
CA ASP A 35 5.77 13.94 10.28
C ASP A 35 7.29 13.99 10.53
N GLU A 36 7.78 13.28 11.55
CA GLU A 36 9.19 13.24 11.95
C GLU A 36 10.04 12.36 11.02
N ASN A 37 9.47 11.26 10.55
CA ASN A 37 10.19 10.22 9.81
C ASN A 37 10.09 10.36 8.29
N CYS A 38 9.11 11.07 7.73
CA CYS A 38 9.06 11.29 6.28
C CYS A 38 9.98 12.44 5.86
N THR A 39 11.27 12.24 6.08
CA THR A 39 12.34 13.16 5.69
C THR A 39 13.31 12.45 4.77
N ASP A 40 14.01 13.20 3.93
CA ASP A 40 15.02 12.63 3.03
C ASP A 40 16.14 11.92 3.79
N ALA A 41 16.47 12.39 4.99
CA ALA A 41 17.45 11.77 5.87
C ALA A 41 17.06 10.31 6.18
N VAL A 42 15.80 10.05 6.51
CA VAL A 42 15.27 8.71 6.81
C VAL A 42 15.10 7.89 5.53
N PHE A 43 14.71 8.48 4.41
CA PHE A 43 14.65 7.75 3.14
C PHE A 43 16.01 7.19 2.72
N ASN A 44 17.09 7.92 3.02
CA ASN A 44 18.45 7.52 2.67
C ASN A 44 19.02 6.44 3.61
N THR A 45 18.45 6.23 4.80
CA THR A 45 18.84 5.11 5.68
C THR A 45 18.28 3.76 5.20
N ILE A 46 17.20 3.77 4.41
CA ILE A 46 16.58 2.57 3.85
C ILE A 46 17.34 2.13 2.59
N LYS A 47 18.15 1.07 2.75
CA LYS A 47 19.01 0.52 1.70
C LYS A 47 18.24 -0.21 0.61
N ASN A 48 17.21 -0.97 1.01
CA ASN A 48 16.39 -1.73 0.08
C ASN A 48 15.50 -0.76 -0.72
N LYS A 49 15.60 -0.82 -2.05
CA LYS A 49 14.83 0.06 -2.94
C LYS A 49 13.32 -0.14 -2.78
N LEU A 50 12.87 -1.40 -2.69
CA LEU A 50 11.44 -1.73 -2.59
C LEU A 50 10.84 -1.21 -1.28
N GLU A 51 11.56 -1.39 -0.18
CA GLU A 51 11.19 -0.86 1.14
C GLU A 51 11.15 0.66 1.16
N ARG A 52 12.14 1.31 0.56
CA ARG A 52 12.19 2.78 0.47
C ARG A 52 11.05 3.33 -0.37
N ASP A 53 10.74 2.71 -1.49
CA ASP A 53 9.64 3.14 -2.37
C ASP A 53 8.29 2.93 -1.67
N ALA A 54 8.11 1.81 -0.95
CA ALA A 54 6.92 1.56 -0.13
C ALA A 54 6.77 2.60 1.00
N PHE A 55 7.87 2.92 1.70
CA PHE A 55 7.86 3.92 2.77
C PHE A 55 7.58 5.34 2.23
N LYS A 56 8.17 5.72 1.09
CA LYS A 56 7.85 6.99 0.41
C LYS A 56 6.38 7.09 0.01
N SER A 57 5.81 5.99 -0.51
CA SER A 57 4.38 5.91 -0.84
C SER A 57 3.50 6.11 0.40
N ALA A 58 3.83 5.44 1.51
CA ALA A 58 3.13 5.62 2.78
C ALA A 58 3.21 7.08 3.28
N CYS A 59 4.39 7.70 3.19
CA CYS A 59 4.59 9.10 3.54
C CYS A 59 3.80 10.07 2.65
N PHE A 60 3.67 9.78 1.35
CA PHE A 60 2.85 10.59 0.44
C PHE A 60 1.36 10.49 0.77
N HIS A 61 0.88 9.31 1.16
CA HIS A 61 -0.53 9.08 1.50
C HIS A 61 -0.90 9.40 2.95
N ARG A 62 0.06 9.79 3.80
CA ARG A 62 -0.20 10.10 5.22
C ARG A 62 -1.16 11.27 5.41
N SER A 63 -1.20 12.20 4.45
CA SER A 63 -2.01 13.40 4.56
C SER A 63 -3.49 13.03 4.57
N LYS A 64 -4.25 13.66 5.48
CA LYS A 64 -5.71 13.50 5.51
C LYS A 64 -6.28 13.96 4.18
N PHE A 65 -7.12 13.11 3.58
CA PHE A 65 -7.87 13.48 2.39
C PHE A 65 -8.74 14.70 2.67
N VAL A 66 -8.54 15.78 1.91
CA VAL A 66 -9.38 16.99 1.95
C VAL A 66 -10.24 17.00 0.69
N PRO A 67 -11.56 16.76 0.79
CA PRO A 67 -12.43 16.83 -0.39
C PRO A 67 -12.46 18.27 -0.91
N SER A 68 -12.42 18.43 -2.24
CA SER A 68 -12.67 19.73 -2.86
C SER A 68 -14.11 20.18 -2.55
N PRO A 69 -14.36 21.49 -2.44
CA PRO A 69 -15.73 22.00 -2.36
C PRO A 69 -16.53 21.50 -3.57
N LYS A 70 -17.82 21.19 -3.37
CA LYS A 70 -18.71 20.76 -4.45
C LYS A 70 -18.82 21.88 -5.48
N VAL A 71 -18.52 21.57 -6.75
CA VAL A 71 -18.76 22.49 -7.86
C VAL A 71 -20.27 22.66 -8.02
N GLN A 72 -20.76 23.89 -8.02
CA GLN A 72 -22.13 24.21 -8.44
C GLN A 72 -22.06 24.68 -9.89
N TRP A 73 -22.55 23.83 -10.80
CA TRP A 73 -22.82 24.19 -12.19
C TRP A 73 -24.22 24.77 -12.32
#